data_AF-A0A2V9U9X3-F1
#
_entry.id   AF-A0A2V9U9X3-F1
#
_cell.length_a   1.000
_cell.length_b   1.000
_cell.length_c   1.000
_cell.angle_alpha   90.00
_cell.angle_beta   90.00
_cell.angle_gamma   90.00
#
_symmetry.space_group_name_H-M   'P 1'
#
loop_
_entity.id
_entity.type
_entity.pdbx_description
1 polymer ?
#
loop_
_entity_poly.entity_id
_entity_poly.type
_entity_poly.pdbx_seq_one_letter_code
_entity_poly.pdbx_strand_id
1 'polypeptide(L)'
;MESSAKSYEAERRSTRIRAQIPLRVTSLDPAIQFSEQCHTLVVNTEGCGVRLSRPLEPGVPVRLEELPGGRIATALVANCVPLGAKFWIVGLALDESGNIWGIHPAPANWGEQPKPVTPAAPVPLATQQDQWPYAQFSSRGEFHPGRK
;
A
#
# COMPACT_ATOMS: atom_id res chain seq x y z
N MET A 1 15.75 -34.72 0.58
CA MET A 1 15.82 -33.50 1.38
C MET A 1 15.66 -32.33 0.42
N GLU A 2 14.43 -31.93 0.14
CA GLU A 2 14.15 -30.82 -0.78
C GLU A 2 13.56 -29.69 0.06
N SER A 3 14.30 -28.58 0.13
CA SER A 3 14.06 -27.48 1.06
C SER A 3 12.82 -26.69 0.64
N SER A 4 11.81 -26.67 1.51
CA SER A 4 10.62 -25.83 1.39
C SER A 4 11.00 -24.36 1.65
N ALA A 5 11.29 -23.62 0.59
CA ALA A 5 11.36 -22.16 0.65
C ALA A 5 9.93 -21.61 0.65
N LYS A 6 9.43 -21.28 1.85
CA LYS A 6 8.18 -20.54 2.03
C LYS A 6 8.24 -19.23 1.24
N SER A 7 7.58 -19.18 0.09
CA SER A 7 7.44 -17.95 -0.71
C SER A 7 6.45 -17.02 -0.02
N TYR A 8 6.96 -16.16 0.85
CA TYR A 8 6.28 -14.94 1.32
C TYR A 8 6.26 -13.84 0.23
N GLU A 9 6.16 -14.23 -1.04
CA GLU A 9 5.79 -13.32 -2.12
C GLU A 9 4.31 -13.03 -1.93
N ALA A 10 4.01 -12.04 -1.09
CA ALA A 10 2.73 -11.37 -1.13
C ALA A 10 2.52 -10.95 -2.59
N GLU A 11 1.57 -11.61 -3.25
CA GLU A 11 1.25 -11.43 -4.66
C GLU A 11 1.09 -9.93 -4.95
N ARG A 12 2.08 -9.38 -5.65
CA ARG A 12 2.20 -7.93 -5.82
C ARG A 12 1.07 -7.48 -6.74
N ARG A 13 0.13 -6.70 -6.19
CA ARG A 13 -1.12 -6.29 -6.85
C ARG A 13 -0.94 -5.42 -8.09
N SER A 14 0.26 -4.87 -8.30
CA SER A 14 0.55 -3.96 -9.44
C SER A 14 1.99 -4.08 -9.93
N THR A 15 2.18 -4.07 -11.25
CA THR A 15 3.49 -4.13 -11.91
C THR A 15 4.25 -2.85 -11.63
N ARG A 16 5.52 -2.96 -11.25
CA ARG A 16 6.39 -1.83 -11.02
C ARG A 16 7.17 -1.51 -12.28
N ILE A 17 7.06 -0.27 -12.75
CA ILE A 17 7.79 0.22 -13.93
C ILE A 17 8.86 1.19 -13.47
N ARG A 18 10.07 1.05 -14.01
CA ARG A 18 11.12 2.06 -13.85
C ARG A 18 10.87 3.19 -14.84
N ALA A 19 10.52 4.36 -14.34
CA ALA A 19 10.25 5.54 -15.14
C ALA A 19 10.79 6.77 -14.42
N GLN A 20 11.36 7.70 -15.19
CA GLN A 20 11.83 9.00 -14.70
C GLN A 20 10.80 10.07 -15.05
N ILE A 21 9.84 10.27 -14.16
CA ILE A 21 8.78 11.27 -14.33
C ILE A 21 9.10 12.43 -13.40
N PRO A 22 9.23 13.67 -13.91
CA PRO A 22 9.42 14.85 -13.07
C PRO A 22 8.16 15.11 -12.26
N LEU A 23 8.32 15.44 -10.98
CA LEU A 23 7.25 15.88 -10.11
C LEU A 23 7.80 16.71 -8.97
N ARG A 24 6.91 17.45 -8.30
CA ARG A 24 7.23 18.14 -7.05
C ARG A 24 6.54 17.47 -5.87
N VAL A 25 7.32 17.13 -4.85
CA VAL A 25 6.83 16.58 -3.59
C VAL A 25 6.80 17.69 -2.56
N THR A 26 5.63 17.95 -1.99
CA THR A 26 5.44 18.95 -0.94
C THR A 26 4.80 18.31 0.28
N SER A 27 5.41 18.49 1.45
CA SER A 27 4.83 18.03 2.72
C SER A 27 3.55 18.81 3.02
N LEU A 28 2.52 18.09 3.45
CA LEU A 28 1.28 18.66 3.97
C LEU A 28 1.30 18.76 5.50
N ASP A 29 2.32 18.19 6.15
CA ASP A 29 2.50 18.31 7.59
C ASP A 29 2.97 19.74 7.95
N PRO A 30 2.23 20.50 8.79
CA PRO A 30 2.62 21.84 9.20
C PRO A 30 3.94 21.89 9.99
N ALA A 31 4.35 20.78 10.63
CA ALA A 31 5.63 20.68 11.33
C ALA A 31 6.82 20.51 10.37
N ILE A 32 6.58 20.03 9.15
CA ILE A 32 7.64 19.68 8.19
C ILE A 32 7.51 20.58 6.96
N GLN A 33 8.31 21.64 6.92
CA GLN A 33 8.43 22.50 5.74
C GLN A 33 9.34 21.85 4.69
N PHE A 34 8.71 21.05 3.82
CA PHE A 34 9.39 20.36 2.73
C PHE A 34 8.69 20.61 1.40
N SER A 35 9.44 21.06 0.40
CA SER A 35 9.00 21.11 -1.00
C SER A 35 10.22 20.94 -1.89
N GLU A 36 10.24 19.90 -2.72
CA GLU A 36 11.38 19.56 -3.57
C GLU A 36 10.92 19.02 -4.93
N GLN A 37 11.57 19.48 -5.99
CA GLN A 37 11.42 18.90 -7.33
C GLN A 37 12.32 17.67 -7.47
N CYS A 38 11.74 16.57 -7.90
CA CYS A 38 12.42 15.29 -8.00
C CYS A 38 11.91 14.49 -9.20
N HIS A 39 12.47 13.29 -9.36
CA HIS A 39 12.01 12.35 -10.38
C HIS A 39 11.64 11.04 -9.72
N THR A 40 10.63 10.36 -10.27
CA THR A 40 10.37 8.97 -9.93
C THR A 40 11.54 8.08 -10.35
N LEU A 41 11.75 7.00 -9.61
CA LEU A 41 12.64 5.90 -9.95
C LEU A 41 11.85 4.66 -10.34
N VAL A 42 10.76 4.43 -9.63
CA VAL A 42 9.82 3.33 -9.86
C VAL A 42 8.41 3.83 -9.61
N VAL A 43 7.44 3.39 -10.40
CA VAL A 43 6.03 3.74 -10.28
C VAL A 43 5.18 2.48 -10.38
N ASN A 44 4.06 2.48 -9.67
CA ASN A 44 2.96 1.52 -9.83
C ASN A 44 1.63 2.25 -9.60
N THR A 45 0.51 1.54 -9.72
CA THR A 45 -0.81 2.15 -9.48
C THR A 45 -1.02 2.55 -8.02
N GLU A 46 -0.31 1.93 -7.07
CA GLU A 46 -0.47 2.19 -5.64
C GLU A 46 0.49 3.28 -5.11
N GLY A 47 1.47 3.73 -5.90
CA GLY A 47 2.62 4.41 -5.33
C GLY A 47 3.75 4.72 -6.30
N CYS A 48 4.80 5.32 -5.75
CA CYS A 48 6.07 5.50 -6.44
C CYS A 48 7.25 5.52 -5.47
N GLY A 49 8.45 5.30 -5.99
CA GLY A 49 9.70 5.57 -5.30
C GLY A 49 10.36 6.79 -5.93
N VAL A 50 10.78 7.74 -5.11
CA VAL A 50 11.48 8.97 -5.52
C VAL A 50 12.83 9.09 -4.84
N ARG A 51 13.73 9.87 -5.44
CA ARG A 51 15.00 10.25 -4.81
C ARG A 51 14.91 11.67 -4.28
N LEU A 52 15.11 11.85 -2.98
CA LEU A 52 15.09 13.15 -2.31
C LEU A 52 16.47 13.49 -1.72
N SER A 53 16.73 14.79 -1.55
CA SER A 53 17.96 15.30 -0.90
C SER A 53 17.89 15.33 0.63
N ARG A 54 16.69 15.12 1.19
CA ARG A 54 16.45 15.06 2.64
C ARG A 54 15.61 13.83 2.97
N PRO A 55 15.78 13.25 4.16
CA PRO A 55 14.91 12.19 4.64
C PRO A 55 13.50 12.74 4.90
N LEU A 56 12.49 11.92 4.59
CA LEU A 56 11.12 12.12 5.06
C LEU A 56 10.72 10.92 5.92
N GLU A 57 10.08 11.20 7.05
CA GLU A 57 9.66 10.14 7.97
C GLU A 57 8.46 9.37 7.40
N PRO A 58 8.41 8.03 7.58
CA PRO A 58 7.21 7.26 7.26
C PRO A 58 5.98 7.81 7.99
N GLY A 59 4.85 7.88 7.29
CA GLY A 59 3.59 8.41 7.78
C GLY A 59 3.36 9.90 7.46
N VAL A 60 4.38 10.63 7.00
CA VAL A 60 4.21 12.04 6.63
C VAL A 60 3.31 12.16 5.39
N PRO A 61 2.23 12.96 5.44
CA PRO A 61 1.40 13.24 4.29
C PRO A 61 2.10 14.20 3.33
N VAL A 62 2.11 13.84 2.06
CA VAL A 62 2.72 14.62 0.99
C VAL A 62 1.75 14.81 -0.17
N ARG A 63 1.95 15.91 -0.89
CA ARG A 63 1.25 16.25 -2.12
C ARG A 63 2.22 16.17 -3.28
N LEU A 64 1.80 15.47 -4.33
CA LEU A 64 2.50 15.33 -5.59
C LEU A 64 1.88 16.29 -6.60
N GLU A 65 2.73 17.15 -7.15
CA GLU A 65 2.34 18.18 -8.13
C GLU A 65 3.19 18.06 -9.39
N GLU A 66 2.77 18.76 -10.45
CA GLU A 66 3.48 18.80 -11.74
C GLU A 66 3.56 17.42 -12.42
N LEU A 67 2.61 16.53 -12.11
CA LEU A 67 2.50 15.22 -12.75
C LEU A 67 2.04 15.36 -14.22
N PRO A 68 2.31 14.34 -15.07
CA PRO A 68 1.87 14.33 -16.46
C PRO A 68 0.38 14.64 -16.61
N GLY A 69 0.05 15.57 -17.52
CA GLY A 69 -1.31 16.05 -17.72
C GLY A 69 -1.80 17.03 -16.65
N GLY A 70 -0.90 17.64 -15.86
CA GLY A 70 -1.25 18.64 -14.86
C GLY A 70 -1.97 18.07 -13.64
N ARG A 71 -1.82 16.76 -13.40
CA ARG A 71 -2.49 16.06 -12.30
C ARG A 71 -1.83 16.40 -10.97
N ILE A 72 -2.62 16.28 -9.91
CA ILE A 72 -2.18 16.41 -8.53
C ILE A 72 -2.68 15.18 -7.80
N ALA A 73 -1.86 14.63 -6.90
CA ALA A 73 -2.23 13.49 -6.08
C ALA A 73 -1.72 13.66 -4.65
N THR A 74 -2.39 13.02 -3.70
CA THR A 74 -1.94 12.92 -2.31
C THR A 74 -1.34 11.55 -2.06
N ALA A 75 -0.33 11.51 -1.19
CA ALA A 75 0.37 10.29 -0.84
C ALA A 75 0.85 10.34 0.61
N LEU A 76 1.15 9.17 1.16
CA LEU A 76 1.81 9.01 2.44
C LEU A 76 3.21 8.46 2.21
N VAL A 77 4.19 8.93 3.00
CA VAL A 77 5.51 8.32 3.00
C VAL A 77 5.42 6.91 3.59
N ALA A 78 5.66 5.89 2.76
CA ALA A 78 5.59 4.50 3.17
C ALA A 78 6.93 4.01 3.74
N ASN A 79 8.05 4.47 3.19
CA ASN A 79 9.39 4.09 3.66
C ASN A 79 10.42 5.14 3.24
N CYS A 80 11.53 5.21 3.96
CA CYS A 80 12.65 6.09 3.67
C CYS A 80 13.97 5.35 3.93
N VAL A 81 14.80 5.24 2.90
CA VAL A 81 16.05 4.48 2.95
C VAL A 81 17.20 5.39 2.48
N PRO A 82 18.29 5.52 3.24
CA PRO A 82 19.44 6.30 2.77
C PRO A 82 20.07 5.66 1.53
N LEU A 83 20.42 6.51 0.57
CA LEU A 83 21.12 6.17 -0.66
C LEU A 83 22.45 6.93 -0.70
N GLY A 84 23.48 6.31 -0.14
CA GLY A 84 24.79 6.93 0.01
C GLY A 84 24.78 8.04 1.07
N ALA A 85 25.66 9.03 0.89
CA ALA A 85 25.88 10.07 1.91
C ALA A 85 24.95 11.29 1.79
N LYS A 86 24.23 11.45 0.68
CA LYS A 86 23.56 12.73 0.34
C LYS A 86 22.11 12.60 -0.14
N PHE A 87 21.64 11.38 -0.38
CA PHE A 87 20.31 11.16 -0.95
C PHE A 87 19.56 10.10 -0.17
N TRP A 88 18.24 10.12 -0.29
CA TRP A 88 17.32 9.14 0.28
C TRP A 88 16.38 8.65 -0.81
N ILE A 89 16.15 7.33 -0.83
CA ILE A 89 15.05 6.73 -1.59
C ILE A 89 13.84 6.74 -0.68
N VAL A 90 12.81 7.46 -1.10
CA VAL A 90 11.55 7.57 -0.37
C VAL A 90 10.46 6.88 -1.16
N GLY A 91 9.82 5.89 -0.54
CA GLY A 91 8.64 5.24 -1.05
C GLY A 91 7.40 6.03 -0.65
N LEU A 92 6.56 6.36 -1.63
CA LEU A 92 5.32 7.08 -1.48
C LEU A 92 4.16 6.15 -1.85
N ALA A 93 3.21 6.00 -0.96
CA ALA A 93 1.95 5.29 -1.21
C ALA A 93 0.88 6.32 -1.56
N LEU A 94 0.30 6.22 -2.76
CA LEU A 94 -0.80 7.07 -3.18
C LEU A 94 -2.04 6.76 -2.35
N ASP A 95 -2.80 7.80 -2.03
CA ASP A 95 -4.11 7.64 -1.38
C ASP A 95 -5.11 6.99 -2.35
N GLU A 96 -5.14 7.48 -3.58
CA GLU A 96 -5.96 6.92 -4.66
C GLU A 96 -5.10 6.12 -5.64
N SER A 97 -5.42 4.84 -5.80
CA SER A 97 -4.72 3.98 -6.75
C SER A 97 -5.10 4.34 -8.20
N GLY A 98 -4.12 4.53 -9.08
CA GLY A 98 -4.38 4.78 -10.49
C GLY A 98 -3.15 5.09 -11.34
N ASN A 99 -3.35 5.14 -12.67
CA ASN A 99 -2.33 5.56 -13.62
C ASN A 99 -2.27 7.10 -13.72
N ILE A 100 -1.86 7.74 -12.61
CA ILE A 100 -1.61 9.20 -12.58
C ILE A 100 -0.30 9.59 -13.28
N TRP A 101 0.49 8.58 -13.65
CA TRP A 101 1.84 8.68 -14.22
C TRP A 101 1.85 8.89 -15.74
N GLY A 102 0.69 8.80 -16.41
CA GLY A 102 0.59 8.96 -17.87
C GLY A 102 1.32 7.89 -18.67
N ILE A 103 1.55 6.70 -18.10
CA ILE A 103 2.25 5.61 -18.79
C ILE A 103 1.32 4.97 -19.82
N HIS A 104 1.76 4.97 -21.07
CA HIS A 104 1.11 4.28 -22.19
C HIS A 104 2.16 3.57 -23.08
N PRO A 105 1.91 2.32 -23.49
CA PRO A 105 0.81 1.45 -23.06
C PRO A 105 0.93 1.05 -21.58
N ALA A 106 -0.19 1.03 -20.87
CA ALA A 106 -0.22 0.61 -19.46
C ALA A 106 -0.09 -0.93 -19.36
N PRO A 107 0.59 -1.46 -18.32
CA PRO A 107 0.58 -2.89 -18.03
C PRO A 107 -0.84 -3.42 -17.83
N ALA A 108 -1.05 -4.70 -18.17
CA ALA A 108 -2.36 -5.35 -18.06
C ALA A 108 -2.99 -5.23 -16.66
N ASN A 109 -2.17 -5.31 -15.61
CA ASN A 109 -2.62 -5.23 -14.21
C ASN A 109 -2.74 -3.80 -13.65
N TRP A 110 -2.63 -2.75 -14.49
CA TRP A 110 -2.91 -1.37 -14.07
C TRP A 110 -4.34 -0.94 -14.39
N GLY A 111 -5.03 -1.69 -15.27
CA GLY A 111 -6.43 -1.47 -15.65
C GLY A 111 -7.41 -2.38 -14.91
N GLU A 112 -6.92 -3.35 -14.14
CA GLU A 112 -7.75 -4.05 -13.19
C GLU A 112 -8.01 -3.09 -12.03
N GLN A 113 -9.18 -2.43 -12.05
CA GLN A 113 -9.79 -1.97 -10.81
C GLN A 113 -9.58 -3.07 -9.76
N PRO A 114 -9.26 -2.74 -8.50
CA PRO A 114 -9.58 -3.70 -7.46
C PRO A 114 -11.04 -4.03 -7.72
N LYS A 115 -11.30 -5.30 -8.08
CA LYS A 115 -12.66 -5.81 -8.00
C LYS A 115 -13.04 -5.36 -6.61
N PRO A 116 -14.12 -4.58 -6.42
CA PRO A 116 -14.55 -4.30 -5.07
C PRO A 116 -14.48 -5.65 -4.40
N VAL A 117 -13.65 -5.78 -3.37
CA VAL A 117 -13.88 -6.82 -2.40
C VAL A 117 -15.23 -6.41 -1.85
N THR A 118 -16.28 -6.79 -2.56
CA THR A 118 -17.58 -6.96 -1.98
C THR A 118 -17.23 -7.83 -0.79
N PRO A 119 -17.28 -7.33 0.47
CA PRO A 119 -17.30 -8.27 1.58
C PRO A 119 -18.42 -9.22 1.19
N ALA A 120 -18.05 -10.48 0.93
CA ALA A 120 -18.88 -11.44 0.22
C ALA A 120 -20.33 -11.18 0.60
N ALA A 121 -21.13 -10.69 -0.35
CA ALA A 121 -22.54 -10.49 -0.09
C ALA A 121 -23.03 -11.80 0.51
N PRO A 122 -23.74 -11.77 1.66
CA PRO A 122 -24.05 -12.97 2.41
C PRO A 122 -24.68 -13.94 1.44
N VAL A 123 -24.02 -15.09 1.28
CA VAL A 123 -24.58 -16.26 0.62
C VAL A 123 -26.04 -16.36 1.03
N PRO A 124 -27.02 -16.35 0.09
CA PRO A 124 -28.40 -16.57 0.47
C PRO A 124 -28.46 -17.92 1.15
N LEU A 125 -28.96 -17.90 2.39
CA LEU A 125 -29.31 -19.06 3.19
C LEU A 125 -30.11 -20.05 2.33
N ALA A 126 -29.42 -21.07 1.83
CA ALA A 126 -30.04 -22.33 1.45
C ALA A 126 -29.98 -23.22 2.68
N THR A 127 -31.11 -23.32 3.36
CA THR A 127 -31.39 -24.25 4.45
C THR A 127 -30.95 -25.66 4.08
N GLN A 128 -29.83 -26.11 4.64
CA GLN A 128 -29.70 -27.50 5.07
C GLN A 128 -28.82 -27.56 6.32
N GLN A 129 -29.54 -27.62 7.45
CA GLN A 129 -29.35 -28.55 8.56
C GLN A 129 -27.90 -28.92 8.93
N ASP A 130 -27.59 -28.56 10.18
CA ASP A 130 -26.55 -29.10 11.05
C ASP A 130 -25.11 -28.54 10.91
N GLN A 131 -24.72 -27.82 11.98
CA GLN A 131 -23.37 -27.53 12.49
C GLN A 131 -22.68 -26.23 12.02
N TRP A 132 -22.93 -25.16 12.80
CA TRP A 132 -22.09 -23.96 12.83
C TRP A 132 -20.91 -24.13 13.82
N PRO A 133 -19.67 -23.72 13.47
CA PRO A 133 -18.45 -24.04 14.21
C PRO A 133 -18.10 -23.08 15.37
N TYR A 134 -19.06 -22.32 15.91
CA TYR A 134 -18.79 -21.37 17.01
C TYR A 134 -18.74 -22.02 18.41
N ALA A 135 -18.94 -23.33 18.51
CA ALA A 135 -18.77 -24.08 19.76
C ALA A 135 -17.30 -24.39 20.11
N GLN A 136 -16.33 -24.03 19.25
CA GLN A 136 -14.93 -24.42 19.44
C GLN A 136 -14.07 -23.43 20.26
N PHE A 137 -14.64 -22.30 20.69
CA PHE A 137 -13.96 -21.34 21.56
C PHE A 137 -14.88 -20.86 22.69
N SER A 138 -15.13 -21.74 23.65
CA SER A 138 -15.47 -21.34 25.03
C SER A 138 -14.94 -22.40 25.97
N SER A 139 -13.75 -22.10 26.48
CA SER A 139 -13.07 -22.63 27.66
C SER A 139 -13.99 -23.31 28.69
N ARG A 140 -13.93 -24.64 28.78
CA ARG A 140 -14.38 -25.38 29.97
C ARG A 140 -13.17 -25.74 30.82
N GLY A 141 -12.69 -24.74 31.55
CA GLY A 141 -11.80 -24.88 32.70
C GLY A 141 -12.48 -24.24 33.90
N GLU A 142 -13.60 -24.80 34.35
CA GLU A 142 -14.27 -24.36 35.57
C GLU A 142 -13.64 -25.08 36.78
N PHE A 143 -12.80 -24.30 37.48
CA PHE A 143 -12.47 -24.46 38.89
C PHE A 143 -13.72 -24.13 39.72
N HIS A 144 -14.21 -25.09 40.51
CA HIS A 144 -15.31 -24.87 41.45
C HIS A 144 -14.77 -24.56 42.86
N PRO A 145 -15.01 -23.37 43.45
CA PRO A 145 -15.02 -23.21 44.90
C PRO A 145 -16.45 -23.41 45.41
N GLY A 146 -16.62 -24.41 46.29
CA GLY A 146 -17.91 -24.89 46.77
C GLY A 146 -18.62 -24.01 47.79
N ARG A 147 -19.86 -24.42 48.10
CA ARG A 147 -20.53 -24.24 49.41
C ARG A 147 -21.83 -25.05 49.48
N LYS A 148 -21.86 -26.14 50.23
CA LYS A 148 -22.59 -26.28 51.51
C LYS A 148 -22.32 -27.65 52.13
#